data_AF-Q8TDF9-F1
#
_entry.id   AF-Q8TDF9-F1
#
_cell.length_a   1.000
_cell.length_b   1.000
_cell.length_c   1.000
_cell.angle_alpha   90.00
_cell.angle_beta   90.00
_cell.angle_gamma   90.00
#
_symmetry.space_group_name_H-M   'P 1'
#
loop_
_entity.id
_entity.type
_entity.pdbx_description
1 polymer ?
#
loop_
_entity_poly.entity_id
_entity_poly.type
_entity_poly.pdbx_seq_one_letter_code
_entity_poly.pdbx_strand_id
1 'polypeptide(L)' 'QKLGLIGPPPPPLSSDEWEKVKQRSLLQGDSVQPCPICKEEFELRPQ' A
#
# COMPACT_ATOMS: atom_id res chain seq x y z
N GLN A 1 -12.24 19.83 -7.78
CA GLN A 1 -12.24 18.43 -8.28
C GLN A 1 -13.08 18.40 -9.54
N LYS A 2 -12.54 17.92 -10.67
CA LYS A 2 -13.27 17.87 -11.96
C LYS A 2 -14.26 16.70 -11.92
N LEU A 3 -15.41 16.92 -11.30
CA LEU A 3 -16.52 15.97 -11.23
C LEU A 3 -17.07 15.75 -12.66
N GLY A 4 -16.67 14.64 -13.30
CA GLY A 4 -17.21 14.21 -14.60
C GLY A 4 -16.22 14.10 -15.77
N LEU A 5 -14.95 14.51 -15.60
CA LEU A 5 -13.91 14.26 -16.62
C LEU A 5 -13.08 13.01 -16.34
N ILE A 6 -13.04 12.57 -15.09
CA ILE A 6 -12.25 11.43 -14.63
C ILE A 6 -13.23 10.35 -14.21
N GLY A 7 -13.10 9.17 -14.81
CA GLY A 7 -13.89 8.00 -14.42
C GLY A 7 -13.71 7.66 -12.94
N PRO A 8 -14.61 6.87 -12.35
CA PRO A 8 -14.42 6.40 -10.98
C PRO A 8 -13.09 5.66 -10.86
N PRO A 9 -12.45 5.68 -9.67
CA PRO A 9 -11.30 4.82 -9.43
C PRO A 9 -11.70 3.34 -9.64
N PRO A 10 -10.74 2.47 -9.97
CA PRO A 10 -10.98 1.03 -9.96
C PRO A 10 -11.55 0.56 -8.62
N PRO A 11 -12.28 -0.57 -8.60
CA PRO A 11 -12.73 -1.17 -7.35
C PRO A 11 -11.54 -1.52 -6.44
N PRO A 12 -11.76 -1.67 -5.11
CA PRO A 12 -10.73 -2.15 -4.20
C PRO A 12 -10.17 -3.50 -4.63
N LEU A 13 -8.89 -3.73 -4.31
CA LEU A 13 -8.25 -5.03 -4.54
C LEU A 13 -8.94 -6.14 -3.76
N SER A 14 -9.06 -7.30 -4.38
CA SER A 14 -9.41 -8.56 -3.71
C SER A 14 -8.30 -9.02 -2.76
N SER A 15 -8.61 -9.99 -1.88
CA SER A 15 -7.63 -10.55 -0.94
C SER A 15 -6.40 -11.13 -1.64
N ASP A 16 -6.57 -11.82 -2.76
CA ASP A 16 -5.46 -12.41 -3.52
C ASP A 16 -4.59 -11.35 -4.19
N GLU A 17 -5.21 -10.27 -4.68
CA GLU A 17 -4.47 -9.14 -5.24
C GLU A 17 -3.69 -8.39 -4.15
N TRP A 18 -4.27 -8.24 -2.96
CA TRP A 18 -3.56 -7.70 -1.80
C TRP A 18 -2.33 -8.53 -1.44
N GLU A 19 -2.43 -9.86 -1.44
CA GLU A 19 -1.29 -10.73 -1.15
C GLU A 19 -0.18 -10.56 -2.20
N LYS A 20 -0.53 -10.49 -3.49
CA LYS A 20 0.45 -10.22 -4.56
C LYS A 20 1.17 -8.87 -4.37
N VAL A 21 0.43 -7.82 -4.00
CA VAL A 21 1.00 -6.49 -3.73
C VAL A 21 1.93 -6.54 -2.52
N LYS A 22 1.55 -7.24 -1.45
CA LYS A 22 2.37 -7.44 -0.27
C LYS A 22 3.69 -8.14 -0.60
N GLN A 23 3.65 -9.26 -1.32
CA GLN A 23 4.86 -9.99 -1.73
C GLN A 23 5.79 -9.12 -2.58
N ARG A 24 5.24 -8.36 -3.54
CA ARG A 24 6.02 -7.41 -4.33
C ARG A 24 6.71 -6.35 -3.46
N SER A 25 5.99 -5.78 -2.51
CA SER A 25 6.51 -4.73 -1.61
C SER A 25 7.67 -5.24 -0.75
N LEU A 26 7.58 -6.47 -0.26
CA LEU A 26 8.67 -7.14 0.45
C LEU A 26 9.91 -7.33 -0.44
N LEU A 27 9.72 -7.80 -1.68
CA LEU A 27 10.82 -8.01 -2.62
C LEU A 27 11.51 -6.71 -3.04
N GLN A 28 10.77 -5.60 -3.11
CA GLN A 28 11.32 -4.28 -3.43
C GLN A 28 12.00 -3.61 -2.23
N GLY A 29 11.78 -4.12 -1.03
CA GLY A 29 12.33 -3.51 0.19
C GLY A 29 11.67 -2.19 0.53
N ASP A 30 10.39 -2.00 0.21
CA ASP A 30 9.67 -0.74 0.49
C ASP A 30 9.67 -0.40 2.00
N SER A 31 9.83 -1.40 2.86
CA SER A 31 9.92 -1.26 4.31
C SER A 31 11.33 -0.95 4.83
N VAL A 32 12.33 -0.77 3.96
CA VAL A 32 13.71 -0.40 4.36
C VAL A 32 13.79 1.07 4.77
N GLN A 33 12.93 1.92 4.21
CA GLN A 33 12.81 3.32 4.59
C GLN A 33 11.65 3.49 5.58
N PRO A 34 11.65 4.54 6.43
CA PRO A 34 10.53 4.84 7.30
C PRO A 34 9.22 5.02 6.50
N CYS A 35 8.11 4.68 7.14
CA CYS A 35 6.78 4.80 6.54
C CYS A 35 6.57 6.23 6.01
N PRO A 36 6.24 6.42 4.73
CA PRO A 36 6.10 7.76 4.17
C PRO A 36 4.91 8.54 4.77
N ILE A 37 3.98 7.85 5.45
CA ILE A 37 2.80 8.43 6.09
C ILE A 37 3.13 8.89 7.52
N CYS A 38 3.55 7.99 8.41
CA CYS A 38 3.78 8.30 9.83
C CYS A 38 5.24 8.64 10.19
N LYS A 39 6.18 8.41 9.28
CA LYS A 39 7.64 8.64 9.46
C LYS A 39 8.32 7.73 10.48
N GLU A 40 7.67 6.66 10.93
CA GLU A 40 8.26 5.64 11.81
C GLU A 40 8.88 4.49 11.01
N GLU A 41 9.83 3.78 11.61
CA GLU A 41 10.38 2.55 11.05
C GLU A 41 9.33 1.43 11.02
N PHE A 42 9.44 0.55 10.02
CA PHE A 42 8.57 -0.61 9.93
C PHE A 42 9.05 -1.70 10.89
N GLU A 43 8.24 -2.02 11.89
CA GLU A 43 8.53 -3.03 12.89
C GLU A 43 7.28 -3.80 13.31
N LEU A 44 7.47 -5.07 13.72
CA LEU A 44 6.41 -5.83 14.38
C LEU A 44 6.38 -5.41 15.85
N ARG A 45 5.31 -4.74 16.28
CA ARG A 45 5.10 -4.42 17.69
C ARG A 45 4.38 -5.57 18.41
N PRO A 46 4.78 -5.92 19.65
CA PRO A 46 4.01 -6.85 20.46
C PRO A 46 2.59 -6.31 20.69
N GLN A 47 1.60 -7.20 20.64
CA GLN A 47 0.18 -6.92 20.87
C GLN A 47 -0.16 -6.91 22.36
#